data_AF-A0A938LV42-F1
#
_entry.id   AF-A0A938LV42-F1
#
_cell.length_a   1.000
_cell.length_b   1.000
_cell.length_c   1.000
_cell.angle_alpha   90.00
_cell.angle_beta   90.00
_cell.angle_gamma   90.00
#
_symmetry.space_group_name_H-M   'P 1'
#
loop_
_entity.id
_entity.type
_entity.pdbx_description
1 polymer ?
#
loop_
_entity_poly.entity_id
_entity_poly.type
_entity_poly.pdbx_seq_one_letter_code
_entity_poly.pdbx_strand_id
1 'polypeptide(L)'
;MKKSAMARIVEFDLMVRLGRYPSRMNFSVDYGVTERTVARDIEYLRDRLQAPLEYDTNRRGYFYSKKWELPSVVSMSGMREDKITGLIGRLRALPQDERDFVIQCATNSIGSETKPARVA
;
A
#
# COMPACT_ATOMS: atom_id res chain seq x y z
N MET A 1 -16.18 -12.65 -3.32
CA MET A 1 -15.30 -13.39 -2.39
C MET A 1 -14.62 -12.39 -1.45
N LYS A 2 -14.76 -12.50 -0.12
CA LYS A 2 -14.12 -11.55 0.82
C LYS A 2 -12.60 -11.67 0.74
N LYS A 3 -11.87 -10.57 0.51
CA LYS A 3 -10.39 -10.58 0.49
C LYS A 3 -9.87 -10.81 1.92
N SER A 4 -8.78 -11.59 2.04
CA SER A 4 -8.10 -11.86 3.31
C SER A 4 -7.57 -10.57 3.94
N ALA A 5 -7.35 -10.58 5.27
CA ALA A 5 -6.85 -9.41 6.00
C ALA A 5 -5.53 -8.89 5.43
N MET A 6 -4.56 -9.78 5.17
CA MET A 6 -3.29 -9.37 4.56
C MET A 6 -3.46 -8.74 3.17
N ALA A 7 -4.35 -9.27 2.34
CA ALA A 7 -4.59 -8.68 1.02
C ALA A 7 -5.20 -7.27 1.11
N ARG A 8 -5.96 -6.98 2.17
CA ARG A 8 -6.46 -5.62 2.44
C ARG A 8 -5.35 -4.70 2.92
N ILE A 9 -4.51 -5.14 3.85
CA ILE A 9 -3.38 -4.37 4.37
C ILE A 9 -2.40 -4.00 3.25
N VAL A 10 -2.02 -4.96 2.40
CA VAL A 10 -1.10 -4.73 1.27
C VAL A 10 -1.68 -3.72 0.29
N GLU A 11 -2.97 -3.83 -0.06
CA GLU A 11 -3.53 -2.85 -0.99
C GLU A 11 -3.76 -1.48 -0.36
N PHE A 12 -4.10 -1.44 0.93
CA PHE A 12 -4.22 -0.18 1.66
C PHE A 12 -2.88 0.57 1.66
N ASP A 13 -1.78 -0.10 1.99
CA ASP A 13 -0.42 0.46 1.88
C ASP A 13 -0.15 1.00 0.46
N LEU A 14 -0.43 0.20 -0.57
CA LEU A 14 -0.19 0.60 -1.95
C LEU A 14 -0.99 1.86 -2.33
N MET A 15 -2.26 1.94 -1.96
CA MET A 15 -3.08 3.13 -2.21
C MET A 15 -2.55 4.36 -1.48
N VAL A 16 -2.10 4.20 -0.23
CA VAL A 16 -1.49 5.28 0.55
C VAL A 16 -0.20 5.77 -0.11
N ARG A 17 0.68 4.85 -0.53
CA ARG A 17 1.95 5.19 -1.22
C ARG A 17 1.75 5.86 -2.57
N LEU A 18 0.69 5.50 -3.29
CA LEU A 18 0.29 6.14 -4.54
C LEU A 18 -0.43 7.48 -4.34
N GLY A 19 -0.53 7.98 -3.10
CA GLY A 19 -1.18 9.27 -2.82
C GLY A 19 -2.68 9.28 -3.11
N ARG A 20 -3.35 8.12 -3.00
CA ARG A 20 -4.79 7.98 -3.31
C ARG A 20 -5.70 8.27 -2.12
N TYR A 21 -5.15 8.56 -0.94
CA TYR A 21 -5.88 8.93 0.28
C TYR A 21 -7.07 7.99 0.57
N PRO A 22 -6.86 6.67 0.74
CA PRO A 22 -7.97 5.76 1.05
C PRO A 22 -8.64 6.15 2.36
N SER A 23 -9.97 6.09 2.43
CA SER A 23 -10.75 6.33 3.64
C SER A 23 -11.32 5.00 4.17
N ARG A 24 -11.63 4.91 5.47
CA ARG A 24 -12.26 3.70 6.05
C ARG A 24 -13.54 3.32 5.31
N MET A 25 -14.37 4.33 5.05
CA MET A 25 -15.65 4.19 4.36
C MET A 25 -15.47 3.67 2.93
N ASN A 26 -14.71 4.37 2.08
CA ASN A 26 -14.53 3.99 0.67
C ASN A 26 -13.90 2.60 0.57
N PHE A 27 -12.85 2.35 1.36
CA PHE A 27 -12.16 1.07 1.38
C PHE A 27 -13.06 -0.07 1.88
N SER A 28 -13.97 0.21 2.82
CA SER A 28 -14.93 -0.80 3.30
C SER A 28 -15.92 -1.23 2.22
N VAL A 29 -16.41 -0.28 1.43
CA VAL A 29 -17.36 -0.51 0.33
C VAL A 29 -16.69 -1.33 -0.78
N ASP A 30 -15.51 -0.91 -1.23
CA ASP A 30 -14.77 -1.55 -2.32
C ASP A 30 -14.40 -3.02 -2.01
N TYR A 31 -14.20 -3.33 -0.72
CA TYR A 31 -13.75 -4.66 -0.28
C TYR A 31 -14.86 -5.50 0.35
N GLY A 32 -16.08 -4.97 0.47
CA GLY A 32 -17.23 -5.66 1.08
C GLY A 32 -16.99 -6.05 2.55
N VAL A 33 -16.33 -5.18 3.30
CA VAL A 33 -16.04 -5.35 4.73
C VAL A 33 -16.65 -4.23 5.55
N THR A 34 -16.66 -4.37 6.87
CA THR A 34 -17.15 -3.29 7.75
C THR A 34 -16.06 -2.25 7.96
N GLU A 35 -16.44 -0.99 8.22
CA GLU A 35 -15.48 0.05 8.61
C GLU A 35 -14.66 -0.35 9.85
N ARG A 36 -15.25 -1.10 10.79
CA ARG A 36 -14.55 -1.64 11.97
C ARG A 36 -13.45 -2.63 11.61
N THR A 37 -13.63 -3.39 10.52
CA THR A 37 -12.59 -4.27 9.98
C THR A 37 -11.43 -3.46 9.41
N VAL A 38 -11.73 -2.44 8.61
CA VAL A 38 -10.72 -1.55 8.05
C VAL A 38 -9.97 -0.78 9.14
N ALA A 39 -10.68 -0.35 10.19
CA ALA A 39 -10.07 0.28 11.36
C ALA A 39 -9.01 -0.63 12.02
N ARG A 40 -9.30 -1.92 12.18
CA ARG A 40 -8.30 -2.89 12.70
C ARG A 40 -7.12 -3.09 11.76
N ASP A 41 -7.36 -3.12 10.45
CA ASP A 41 -6.29 -3.22 9.45
C ASP A 41 -5.36 -1.98 9.55
N ILE A 42 -5.93 -0.80 9.77
CA ILE A 42 -5.20 0.47 9.99
C ILE A 42 -4.46 0.47 11.34
N GLU A 43 -5.11 0.04 12.43
CA GLU A 43 -4.47 -0.13 13.74
C GLU A 43 -3.29 -1.09 13.66
N TYR A 44 -3.41 -2.15 12.86
CA TYR A 44 -2.28 -3.06 12.63
C TYR A 44 -1.12 -2.35 11.93
N LEU A 45 -1.37 -1.59 10.86
CA LEU A 45 -0.34 -0.80 10.18
C LEU A 45 0.33 0.20 11.15
N ARG A 46 -0.46 0.96 11.91
CA ARG A 46 0.05 2.01 12.79
C ARG A 46 0.71 1.47 14.05
N ASP A 47 0.06 0.55 14.74
CA ASP A 47 0.45 0.16 16.11
C ASP A 47 1.37 -1.06 16.12
N ARG A 48 1.22 -1.98 15.15
CA ARG A 48 2.08 -3.18 15.04
C ARG A 48 3.26 -2.97 14.12
N LEU A 49 3.04 -2.31 12.98
CA LEU A 49 4.09 -2.08 11.98
C LEU A 49 4.70 -0.67 12.07
N GLN A 50 4.27 0.13 13.06
CA GLN A 50 4.79 1.47 13.32
C GLN A 50 4.74 2.39 12.09
N ALA A 51 3.74 2.19 11.23
CA ALA A 51 3.57 3.02 10.05
C ALA A 51 3.19 4.46 10.47
N PRO A 52 3.85 5.50 9.92
CA PRO A 52 3.57 6.90 10.19
C PRO A 52 2.30 7.34 9.43
N LEU A 53 1.20 6.65 9.68
CA LEU A 53 -0.07 6.84 8.98
C LEU A 53 -0.89 7.91 9.69
N GLU A 54 -1.25 8.95 8.95
CA GLU A 54 -2.04 10.08 9.42
C GLU A 54 -3.29 10.26 8.56
N TYR A 55 -4.29 10.96 9.10
CA TYR A 55 -5.54 11.24 8.40
C TYR A 55 -5.59 12.71 7.98
N ASP A 56 -5.74 12.95 6.69
CA ASP A 56 -5.96 14.28 6.12
C ASP A 56 -7.47 14.56 6.08
N THR A 57 -7.94 15.53 6.86
CA THR A 57 -9.35 15.92 6.90
C THR A 57 -9.81 16.63 5.63
N ASN A 58 -8.92 17.35 4.94
CA ASN A 58 -9.25 18.06 3.70
C ASN A 58 -9.45 17.06 2.54
N ARG A 59 -8.58 16.05 2.46
CA ARG A 59 -8.69 14.98 1.45
C ARG A 59 -9.55 13.80 1.88
N ARG A 60 -10.00 13.82 3.14
CA ARG A 60 -10.87 12.81 3.77
C ARG A 60 -10.29 11.40 3.73
N GLY A 61 -8.97 11.25 3.85
CA GLY A 61 -8.29 9.97 3.68
C GLY A 61 -6.94 9.87 4.35
N TYR A 62 -6.36 8.67 4.33
CA TYR A 62 -5.10 8.36 4.99
C TYR A 62 -3.87 8.57 4.10
N PHE A 63 -2.79 9.09 4.69
CA PHE A 63 -1.50 9.29 4.03
C PHE A 63 -0.35 8.91 4.96
N TYR A 64 0.86 8.69 4.41
CA TYR A 64 2.06 8.56 5.23
C TYR A 64 2.70 9.94 5.44
N SER A 65 2.93 10.34 6.70
CA SER A 65 3.58 11.61 7.02
C SER A 65 5.10 11.57 6.85
N LYS A 66 5.68 10.37 6.78
CA LYS A 66 7.09 10.12 6.45
C LYS A 66 7.18 8.98 5.46
N LYS A 67 8.26 8.89 4.68
CA LYS A 67 8.49 7.76 3.76
C LYS A 67 8.46 6.45 4.56
N TRP A 68 7.53 5.57 4.20
CA TRP A 68 7.34 4.27 4.83
C TRP A 68 6.82 3.28 3.81
N GLU A 69 7.22 2.02 3.94
CA GLU A 69 6.87 0.93 3.04
C GLU A 69 6.59 -0.32 3.88
N LEU A 70 5.59 -1.11 3.47
CA LEU A 70 5.24 -2.34 4.16
C LEU A 70 6.43 -3.32 4.19
N PRO A 71 6.83 -3.85 5.36
CA PRO A 71 7.94 -4.81 5.46
C PRO A 71 7.71 -6.07 4.61
N SER A 72 8.71 -6.46 3.81
CA SER A 72 8.64 -7.58 2.86
C SER A 72 8.14 -8.90 3.47
N VAL A 73 8.50 -9.20 4.72
CA VAL A 73 8.05 -10.41 5.45
C VAL A 73 6.53 -10.48 5.64
N VAL A 74 5.88 -9.32 5.79
CA VAL A 74 4.41 -9.22 5.92
C VAL A 74 3.73 -9.37 4.55
N SER A 75 4.40 -8.92 3.48
CA SER A 75 3.93 -9.10 2.10
C SER A 75 4.07 -10.56 1.64
N MET A 76 5.13 -11.26 2.05
CA MET A 76 5.42 -12.64 1.63
C MET A 76 4.54 -13.69 2.31
N SER A 77 4.15 -13.47 3.57
CA SER A 77 3.40 -14.46 4.36
C SER A 77 1.90 -14.59 3.98
N GLY A 78 1.41 -13.76 3.06
CA GLY A 78 -0.01 -13.73 2.64
C GLY A 78 -0.27 -13.94 1.14
N MET A 79 0.76 -14.06 0.30
CA MET A 79 0.61 -14.28 -1.14
C MET A 79 0.56 -15.77 -1.45
N ARG A 80 -0.60 -16.27 -1.89
CA ARG A 80 -0.67 -17.48 -2.69
C ARG A 80 -0.22 -17.15 -4.13
N GLU A 81 0.37 -18.12 -4.83
CA GLU A 81 0.95 -17.96 -6.17
C GLU A 81 -0.03 -17.35 -7.19
N ASP A 82 -1.33 -17.63 -7.06
CA ASP A 82 -2.41 -17.10 -7.91
C ASP A 82 -2.54 -15.57 -7.85
N LYS A 83 -2.21 -14.96 -6.70
CA LYS A 83 -2.28 -13.51 -6.51
C LYS A 83 -1.06 -12.77 -7.05
N ILE A 84 0.10 -13.41 -7.06
CA ILE A 84 1.32 -12.86 -7.65
C ILE A 84 1.10 -12.66 -9.15
N THR A 85 0.55 -13.67 -9.84
CA THR A 85 0.19 -13.59 -11.25
C THR A 85 -0.79 -12.45 -11.52
N GLY A 86 -1.81 -12.27 -10.66
CA GLY A 86 -2.76 -11.16 -10.77
C GLY A 86 -2.12 -9.78 -10.56
N LEU A 87 -1.16 -9.65 -9.64
CA LEU A 87 -0.42 -8.41 -9.42
C LEU A 87 0.48 -8.10 -10.63
N ILE A 88 1.18 -9.11 -11.19
CA ILE A 88 2.00 -8.98 -12.39
C ILE A 88 1.14 -8.57 -13.59
N GLY A 89 -0.06 -9.13 -13.74
CA GLY A 89 -1.00 -8.75 -14.79
C GLY A 89 -1.43 -7.28 -14.69
N ARG A 90 -1.77 -6.81 -13.48
CA ARG A 90 -2.12 -5.40 -13.23
C ARG A 90 -0.93 -4.47 -13.44
N LEU A 91 0.26 -4.85 -12.97
CA LEU A 91 1.51 -4.12 -13.22
C LEU A 91 1.75 -3.96 -14.72
N ARG A 92 1.60 -5.02 -15.52
CA ARG A 92 1.78 -4.93 -16.98
C ARG A 92 0.77 -4.01 -17.67
N ALA A 93 -0.45 -3.90 -17.13
CA ALA A 93 -1.52 -3.06 -17.66
C ALA A 93 -1.37 -1.56 -17.33
N LEU A 94 -0.42 -1.19 -16.48
CA LEU A 94 -0.13 0.21 -16.18
C LEU A 94 0.74 0.87 -17.28
N PRO A 95 0.59 2.19 -17.48
CA PRO A 95 1.53 3.01 -18.25
C PRO A 95 2.97 2.81 -17.78
N GLN A 96 3.92 2.91 -18.70
CA GLN A 96 5.30 2.51 -18.44
C GLN A 96 5.98 3.33 -17.33
N ASP A 97 5.67 4.62 -17.25
CA ASP A 97 6.08 5.54 -16.20
C ASP A 97 5.57 5.13 -14.81
N GLU A 98 4.31 4.68 -14.71
CA GLU A 98 3.77 4.16 -13.45
C GLU A 98 4.37 2.78 -13.07
N ARG A 99 4.65 1.92 -14.06
CA ARG A 99 5.34 0.64 -13.82
C ARG A 99 6.74 0.85 -13.28
N ASP A 100 7.50 1.73 -13.91
CA ASP A 100 8.89 2.01 -13.55
C ASP A 100 8.94 2.61 -12.13
N PHE A 101 7.96 3.44 -11.76
CA PHE A 101 7.82 3.93 -10.39
C PHE A 101 7.55 2.80 -9.38
N VAL A 102 6.59 1.91 -9.67
CA VAL A 102 6.27 0.79 -8.77
C VAL A 102 7.45 -0.18 -8.63
N ILE A 103 8.15 -0.46 -9.73
CA ILE A 103 9.36 -1.31 -9.73
C ILE A 103 10.45 -0.64 -8.91
N GLN A 104 10.73 0.65 -9.13
CA GLN A 104 11.74 1.40 -8.39
C GLN A 104 11.43 1.44 -6.89
N CYS A 105 10.16 1.61 -6.50
CA CYS A 105 9.75 1.53 -5.11
C CYS A 105 9.99 0.13 -4.51
N ALA A 106 9.72 -0.93 -5.27
CA ALA A 106 9.91 -2.31 -4.80
C ALA A 106 11.38 -2.75 -4.74
N THR A 107 12.23 -2.24 -5.66
CA THR A 107 13.65 -2.58 -5.72
C THR A 107 14.51 -1.74 -4.77
N ASN A 108 14.12 -0.50 -4.48
CA ASN A 108 14.79 0.35 -3.49
C ASN A 108 14.66 -0.15 -2.04
N SER A 109 13.73 -1.07 -1.75
CA SER A 109 13.66 -1.75 -0.44
C SER A 109 14.67 -2.91 -0.32
N ILE A 110 15.38 -3.27 -1.40
CA ILE A 110 16.37 -4.38 -1.46
C ILE A 110 17.81 -3.84 -1.50
N GLY A 111 18.03 -2.56 -1.84
CA GLY A 111 19.35 -1.94 -1.93
C GLY A 111 19.39 -0.54 -1.33
N SER A 112 20.36 -0.33 -0.45
CA SER A 112 20.79 0.96 0.12
C SER A 112 20.95 2.07 -0.91
N GLU A 113 20.61 3.30 -0.48
CA GLU A 113 21.10 4.60 -0.95
C GLU A 113 21.10 4.88 -2.47
N THR A 114 20.27 5.84 -2.91
CA THR A 114 20.75 6.93 -3.78
C THR A 114 19.78 8.11 -3.72
N LYS A 115 20.33 9.22 -3.24
CA LYS A 115 19.78 10.57 -3.17
C LYS A 115 19.45 11.06 -4.59
N PRO A 116 18.26 11.62 -4.89
CA PRO A 116 18.03 12.22 -6.20
C PRO A 116 18.90 13.47 -6.34
N ALA A 117 19.69 13.51 -7.41
CA ALA A 117 20.41 14.69 -7.83
C ALA A 117 19.39 15.81 -8.14
N ARG A 118 19.63 17.01 -7.57
CA ARG A 118 18.97 18.24 -8.01
C ARG A 118 19.27 18.42 -9.50
N VAL A 119 18.23 18.48 -10.31
CA VAL A 119 18.30 19.06 -11.65
C VAL A 119 18.47 20.58 -11.46
N ALA A 120 19.54 21.12 -12.05
CA ALA A 120 19.87 22.54 -12.08
C ALA A 120 18.97 23.31 -13.05
#